data_AF-A0A3D4CMK8-F1
#
_entry.id   AF-A0A3D4CMK8-F1
#
_cell.length_a   1.000
_cell.length_b   1.000
_cell.length_c   1.000
_cell.angle_alpha   90.00
_cell.angle_beta   90.00
_cell.angle_gamma   90.00
#
_symmetry.space_group_name_H-M   'P 1'
#
loop_
_entity.id
_entity.type
_entity.pdbx_description
1 polymer ?
#
loop_
_entity_poly.entity_id
_entity_poly.type
_entity_poly.pdbx_seq_one_letter_code
_entity_poly.pdbx_strand_id
1 'polypeptide(L)'
;MDNLSQTSTNSKSPLIELLLFLATAFGFMTLFSFLGMAVIYYFFGITTFDFSNPEDILPAKILQFFNALGLFVIPPVFFYQVIKKENISWQFSGNIKFELLLLSVALIYVIMPSVEWLAEINKMLPLPESWQPLLKQMEQQTIQATKAMLHMTSTADFLFSVLIIGVLPALGEEMFFRGVLQCIFIRWTKNI
;
A
#
# COMPACT_ATOMS: atom_id res chain seq x y z
N MET A 1 -26.79 -41.67 -6.49
CA MET A 1 -25.65 -41.03 -7.19
C MET A 1 -26.01 -39.56 -7.42
N ASP A 2 -26.46 -38.84 -6.40
CA ASP A 2 -25.75 -38.37 -5.18
C ASP A 2 -24.98 -37.07 -5.44
N ASN A 3 -25.49 -36.03 -4.79
CA ASN A 3 -24.88 -34.73 -4.49
C ASN A 3 -24.84 -33.66 -5.59
N LEU A 4 -26.03 -33.19 -6.00
CA LEU A 4 -26.23 -31.82 -6.51
C LEU A 4 -26.98 -30.91 -5.51
N SER A 5 -26.99 -31.27 -4.23
CA SER A 5 -27.67 -30.50 -3.21
C SER A 5 -26.79 -30.33 -1.98
N GLN A 6 -26.51 -29.06 -1.66
CA GLN A 6 -26.04 -28.55 -0.37
C GLN A 6 -24.52 -28.48 -0.16
N THR A 7 -23.90 -27.48 -0.78
CA THR A 7 -22.93 -26.64 -0.07
C THR A 7 -23.43 -25.20 -0.12
N SER A 8 -24.46 -24.94 0.69
CA SER A 8 -24.80 -23.60 1.17
C SER A 8 -23.66 -23.09 2.07
N THR A 9 -22.52 -22.71 1.49
CA THR A 9 -21.48 -22.00 2.25
C THR A 9 -21.85 -20.54 2.30
N ASN A 10 -22.76 -20.23 3.23
CA ASN A 10 -22.94 -18.94 3.90
C ASN A 10 -22.38 -17.75 3.10
N SER A 11 -23.12 -17.31 2.07
CA SER A 11 -22.69 -16.24 1.17
C SER A 11 -22.67 -14.92 1.94
N LYS A 12 -21.57 -14.64 2.66
CA LYS A 12 -21.33 -13.30 3.17
C LYS A 12 -21.42 -12.34 1.99
N SER A 13 -22.22 -11.28 2.15
CA SER A 13 -22.37 -10.24 1.13
C SER A 13 -20.98 -9.75 0.71
N PRO A 14 -20.70 -9.53 -0.60
CA PRO A 14 -19.42 -9.00 -1.07
C PRO A 14 -18.96 -7.73 -0.33
N LEU A 15 -19.91 -6.91 0.11
CA LEU A 15 -19.65 -5.74 0.96
C LEU A 15 -19.09 -6.10 2.33
N ILE A 16 -19.59 -7.16 2.95
CA ILE A 16 -19.08 -7.65 4.24
C ILE A 16 -17.67 -8.22 4.06
N GLU A 17 -17.41 -8.93 2.96
CA GLU A 17 -16.05 -9.40 2.64
C GLU A 17 -15.08 -8.22 2.46
N LEU A 18 -15.49 -7.17 1.76
CA LEU A 18 -14.70 -5.94 1.59
C LEU A 18 -14.42 -5.27 2.94
N LEU A 19 -15.45 -5.07 3.77
CA LEU A 19 -15.29 -4.44 5.09
C LEU A 19 -14.38 -5.27 6.00
N LEU A 20 -14.54 -6.59 6.01
CA LEU A 20 -13.66 -7.50 6.77
C LEU A 20 -12.22 -7.42 6.27
N PHE A 21 -12.01 -7.34 4.95
CA PHE A 21 -10.68 -7.20 4.38
C PHE A 21 -10.03 -5.87 4.80
N LEU A 22 -10.74 -4.75 4.64
CA LEU A 22 -10.24 -3.42 5.03
C LEU A 22 -9.96 -3.33 6.54
N ALA A 23 -10.83 -3.89 7.38
CA ALA A 23 -10.61 -3.96 8.82
C ALA A 23 -9.38 -4.80 9.17
N THR A 24 -9.20 -5.93 8.49
CA THR A 24 -8.01 -6.80 8.66
C THR A 24 -6.74 -6.05 8.23
N ALA A 25 -6.77 -5.37 7.08
CA ALA A 25 -5.65 -4.59 6.58
C ALA A 25 -5.26 -3.45 7.53
N PHE A 26 -6.25 -2.71 8.05
CA PHE A 26 -6.02 -1.67 9.04
C PHE A 26 -5.44 -2.22 10.36
N GLY A 27 -5.94 -3.38 10.82
CA GLY A 27 -5.42 -4.04 12.02
C GLY A 27 -3.96 -4.47 11.89
N PHE A 28 -3.59 -5.10 10.78
CA PHE A 28 -2.20 -5.48 10.51
C PHE A 28 -1.30 -4.29 10.26
N MET A 29 -1.77 -3.25 9.56
CA MET A 29 -1.02 -2.00 9.37
C MET A 29 -0.64 -1.40 10.72
N THR A 30 -1.61 -1.30 11.64
CA THR A 30 -1.38 -0.78 12.99
C THR A 30 -0.40 -1.65 13.77
N LEU A 31 -0.60 -2.98 13.76
CA LEU A 31 0.28 -3.93 14.45
C LEU A 31 1.72 -3.83 13.95
N PHE A 32 1.93 -3.83 12.63
CA PHE A 32 3.25 -3.75 12.03
C PHE A 32 3.91 -2.39 12.23
N SER A 33 3.14 -1.30 12.25
CA SER A 33 3.67 0.02 12.62
C SER A 33 4.22 0.02 14.04
N PHE A 34 3.52 -0.59 15.00
CA PHE A 34 4.03 -0.74 16.36
C PHE A 34 5.25 -1.67 16.45
N LEU A 35 5.26 -2.77 15.71
CA LEU A 35 6.42 -3.67 15.63
C LEU A 35 7.65 -2.96 15.05
N GLY A 36 7.48 -2.22 13.96
CA GLY A 36 8.55 -1.43 13.35
C GLY A 36 9.10 -0.39 14.34
N MET A 37 8.20 0.29 15.05
CA MET A 37 8.59 1.24 16.09
C MET A 37 9.35 0.58 17.25
N ALA A 38 8.92 -0.61 17.69
CA ALA A 38 9.59 -1.36 18.75
C ALA A 38 11.00 -1.81 18.33
N VAL A 39 11.17 -2.24 17.08
CA VAL A 39 12.48 -2.58 16.51
C VAL A 39 13.39 -1.35 16.48
N ILE A 40 12.88 -0.22 16.01
CA ILE A 40 13.64 1.04 15.97
C ILE A 40 14.06 1.48 17.36
N TYR A 41 13.14 1.45 18.32
CA TYR A 41 13.45 1.78 19.71
C TYR A 41 14.53 0.86 20.29
N TYR A 42 14.48 -0.44 20.00
CA TYR A 42 15.47 -1.40 20.51
C TYR A 42 16.88 -1.18 19.93
N PHE A 43 17.00 -0.91 18.62
CA PHE A 43 18.30 -0.78 17.96
C PHE A 43 18.88 0.64 17.98
N PHE A 44 18.02 1.67 17.93
CA PHE A 44 18.44 3.06 17.76
C PHE A 44 18.08 3.93 18.97
N GLY A 45 17.14 3.51 19.83
CA GLY A 45 16.72 4.30 21.00
C GLY A 45 15.87 5.53 20.66
N ILE A 46 15.38 5.64 19.42
CA ILE A 46 14.67 6.81 18.90
C ILE A 46 13.16 6.60 18.99
N THR A 47 12.42 7.65 19.38
CA THR A 47 10.95 7.67 19.44
C THR A 47 10.29 8.58 18.41
N THR A 48 11.06 9.48 17.78
CA THR A 48 10.59 10.47 16.81
C THR A 48 11.60 10.62 15.69
N PHE A 49 11.15 10.73 14.45
CA PHE A 49 12.02 10.92 13.30
C PHE A 49 12.22 12.40 13.01
N ASP A 50 13.47 12.84 12.94
CA ASP A 50 13.87 14.09 12.30
C ASP A 50 14.49 13.79 10.94
N PHE A 51 13.70 13.97 9.88
CA PHE A 51 14.14 13.75 8.50
C PHE A 51 15.26 14.70 8.03
N SER A 52 15.64 15.69 8.85
CA SER A 52 16.80 16.55 8.63
C SER A 52 18.11 15.87 9.06
N ASN A 53 18.04 14.89 9.96
CA ASN A 53 19.19 14.15 10.45
C ASN A 53 19.44 12.91 9.57
N PRO A 54 20.64 12.76 8.96
CA PRO A 54 20.99 11.57 8.19
C PRO A 54 20.88 10.25 8.97
N GLU A 55 21.05 10.29 10.30
CA GLU A 55 20.98 9.10 11.16
C GLU A 55 19.56 8.51 11.23
N ASP A 56 18.53 9.34 11.05
CA ASP A 56 17.12 8.94 11.16
C ASP A 56 16.57 8.36 9.84
N ILE A 57 17.33 8.47 8.75
CA ILE A 57 16.93 7.98 7.42
C ILE A 57 16.78 6.45 7.42
N LEU A 58 17.74 5.72 8.01
CA LEU A 58 17.69 4.26 8.06
C LEU A 58 16.53 3.76 8.94
N PRO A 59 16.34 4.26 10.18
CA PRO A 59 15.13 4.00 10.97
C PRO A 59 13.82 4.29 10.21
N ALA A 60 13.74 5.40 9.48
CA ALA A 60 12.55 5.74 8.69
C ALA A 60 12.29 4.72 7.56
N LYS A 61 13.34 4.28 6.85
CA LYS A 61 13.22 3.23 5.82
C LYS A 61 12.76 1.90 6.43
N ILE A 62 13.26 1.54 7.61
CA ILE A 62 12.81 0.35 8.36
C ILE A 62 11.33 0.45 8.72
N LEU A 63 10.88 1.59 9.25
CA LEU A 63 9.46 1.78 9.57
C LEU A 63 8.59 1.65 8.31
N GLN A 64 9.02 2.23 7.20
CA GLN A 64 8.31 2.14 5.92
C GLN A 64 8.20 0.69 5.42
N PHE A 65 9.25 -0.11 5.59
CA PHE A 65 9.25 -1.54 5.27
C PHE A 65 8.18 -2.29 6.08
N PHE A 66 8.13 -2.08 7.40
CA PHE A 66 7.10 -2.70 8.25
C PHE A 66 5.69 -2.25 7.85
N ASN A 67 5.49 -0.96 7.59
CA ASN A 67 4.19 -0.42 7.18
C ASN A 67 3.73 -1.01 5.83
N ALA A 68 4.63 -1.10 4.84
CA ALA A 68 4.31 -1.70 3.55
C ALA A 68 3.94 -3.18 3.67
N LEU A 69 4.65 -3.94 4.51
CA LEU A 69 4.29 -5.34 4.80
C LEU A 69 2.92 -5.44 5.48
N GLY A 70 2.70 -4.63 6.52
CA GLY A 70 1.49 -4.65 7.33
C GLY A 70 0.23 -4.25 6.57
N LEU A 71 0.36 -3.40 5.54
CA LEU A 71 -0.78 -2.95 4.74
C LEU A 71 -0.99 -3.79 3.48
N PHE A 72 0.07 -4.06 2.71
CA PHE A 72 -0.06 -4.57 1.35
C PHE A 72 0.31 -6.04 1.18
N VAL A 73 1.09 -6.65 2.07
CA VAL A 73 1.56 -8.03 1.90
C VAL A 73 0.85 -8.98 2.85
N ILE A 74 0.90 -8.70 4.15
CA ILE A 74 0.37 -9.61 5.17
C ILE A 74 -1.16 -9.71 5.12
N PRO A 75 -1.94 -8.62 4.98
CA PRO A 75 -3.39 -8.71 4.92
C PRO A 75 -3.92 -9.56 3.77
N PRO A 76 -3.50 -9.39 2.49
CA PRO A 76 -4.01 -10.23 1.41
C PRO A 76 -3.60 -11.70 1.54
N VAL A 77 -2.39 -11.98 2.05
CA VAL A 77 -1.97 -13.37 2.33
C VAL A 77 -2.83 -14.00 3.42
N PHE A 78 -3.03 -13.29 4.53
CA PHE A 78 -3.86 -13.76 5.64
C PHE A 78 -5.32 -13.96 5.19
N PHE A 79 -5.87 -12.99 4.47
CA PHE A 79 -7.24 -13.05 3.97
C PHE A 79 -7.45 -14.23 3.01
N TYR A 80 -6.49 -14.48 2.12
CA TYR A 80 -6.47 -15.65 1.24
C TYR A 80 -6.48 -16.97 2.05
N GLN A 81 -5.64 -17.08 3.06
CA GLN A 81 -5.54 -18.28 3.91
C GLN A 81 -6.80 -18.53 4.75
N VAL A 82 -7.43 -17.48 5.27
CA VAL A 82 -8.61 -17.58 6.14
C VAL A 82 -9.88 -17.87 5.34
N ILE A 83 -10.03 -17.28 4.15
CA ILE A 83 -11.27 -17.41 3.38
C ILE A 83 -11.30 -18.67 2.53
N LYS A 84 -10.17 -19.37 2.32
CA LYS A 84 -10.06 -20.66 1.58
C LYS A 84 -11.09 -20.78 0.45
N LYS A 85 -11.20 -19.75 -0.39
CA LYS A 85 -12.07 -19.80 -1.56
C LYS A 85 -11.23 -20.20 -2.76
N GLU A 86 -11.60 -21.33 -3.35
CA GLU A 86 -10.96 -22.03 -4.48
C GLU A 86 -10.78 -21.18 -5.76
N ASN A 87 -11.23 -19.92 -5.76
CA ASN A 87 -11.27 -19.03 -6.93
C ASN A 87 -10.33 -17.82 -6.85
N ILE A 88 -9.45 -17.71 -5.86
CA ILE A 88 -8.35 -16.72 -5.93
C ILE A 88 -7.19 -17.38 -6.65
N SER A 89 -7.28 -17.40 -7.98
CA SER A 89 -6.15 -17.84 -8.80
C SER A 89 -5.15 -16.68 -8.86
N TRP A 90 -4.03 -16.84 -8.16
CA TRP A 90 -2.83 -16.01 -8.34
C TRP A 90 -2.24 -16.27 -9.73
N GLN A 91 -2.96 -15.83 -10.78
CA GLN A 91 -2.51 -15.99 -12.16
C GLN A 91 -1.44 -14.94 -12.45
N PHE A 92 -0.22 -15.19 -11.98
CA PHE A 92 0.98 -14.48 -12.41
C PHE A 92 1.40 -14.83 -13.85
N SER A 93 0.58 -15.58 -14.58
CA SER A 93 0.83 -16.03 -15.94
C SER A 93 -0.11 -15.33 -16.92
N GLY A 94 0.36 -14.23 -17.46
CA GLY A 94 -0.26 -13.56 -18.60
C GLY A 94 0.82 -13.13 -19.57
N ASN A 95 0.63 -13.37 -20.86
CA ASN A 95 1.48 -12.77 -21.89
C ASN A 95 1.35 -11.25 -21.76
N ILE A 96 2.45 -10.56 -21.45
CA ILE A 96 2.48 -9.10 -21.38
C ILE A 96 2.24 -8.59 -22.80
N LYS A 97 1.04 -8.07 -23.04
CA LYS A 97 0.68 -7.43 -24.30
C LYS A 97 1.45 -6.12 -24.43
N PHE A 98 2.14 -5.92 -25.54
CA PHE A 98 2.95 -4.72 -25.76
C PHE A 98 2.10 -3.45 -25.68
N GLU A 99 0.83 -3.52 -26.10
CA GLU A 99 -0.14 -2.43 -26.00
C GLU A 99 -0.40 -2.03 -24.55
N LEU A 100 -0.48 -3.00 -23.62
CA LEU A 100 -0.66 -2.73 -22.19
C LEU A 100 0.59 -2.10 -21.58
N LEU A 101 1.78 -2.53 -22.02
CA LEU A 101 3.03 -1.92 -21.57
C LEU A 101 3.12 -0.46 -22.02
N LEU A 102 2.81 -0.18 -23.28
CA LEU A 102 2.80 1.18 -23.82
C LEU A 102 1.73 2.05 -23.15
N LEU A 103 0.55 1.49 -22.87
CA LEU A 103 -0.50 2.17 -22.11
C LEU A 103 -0.03 2.50 -20.69
N SER A 104 0.61 1.57 -19.98
CA SER A 104 1.15 1.83 -18.63
C SER A 104 2.17 2.97 -18.63
N VAL A 105 3.08 2.99 -19.61
CA VAL A 105 4.06 4.09 -19.75
C VAL A 105 3.34 5.41 -20.03
N ALA A 106 2.37 5.42 -20.95
CA ALA A 106 1.59 6.61 -21.25
C ALA A 106 0.83 7.13 -20.02
N LEU A 107 0.26 6.24 -19.21
CA LEU A 107 -0.43 6.60 -17.97
C LEU A 107 0.50 7.25 -16.95
N ILE A 108 1.74 6.80 -16.82
CA ILE A 108 2.73 7.46 -15.94
C ILE A 108 2.92 8.92 -16.34
N TYR A 109 3.06 9.20 -17.65
CA TYR A 109 3.21 10.58 -18.14
C TYR A 109 1.95 11.43 -17.96
N VAL A 110 0.75 10.83 -18.06
CA VAL A 110 -0.53 11.55 -17.87
C VAL A 110 -0.82 11.82 -16.39
N ILE A 111 -0.39 10.93 -15.50
CA ILE A 111 -0.60 11.08 -14.06
C ILE A 111 0.22 12.25 -13.50
N MET A 112 1.45 12.48 -13.97
CA MET A 112 2.29 13.58 -13.46
C MET A 112 1.62 14.97 -13.51
N PRO A 113 1.11 15.47 -14.66
CA PRO A 113 0.40 16.74 -14.71
C PRO A 113 -0.92 16.69 -13.95
N SER A 114 -1.57 15.51 -13.86
CA SER A 114 -2.80 15.35 -13.08
C SER A 114 -2.56 15.56 -11.58
N VAL A 115 -1.41 15.11 -11.05
CA VAL A 115 -1.02 15.34 -9.65
C VAL A 115 -0.80 16.84 -9.39
N GLU A 116 -0.09 17.54 -10.28
CA GLU A 116 0.14 18.99 -10.13
C GLU A 116 -1.18 19.78 -10.18
N TRP A 117 -2.07 19.43 -11.12
CA TRP A 117 -3.39 20.05 -11.22
C TRP A 117 -4.23 19.83 -9.94
N LEU A 118 -4.21 18.62 -9.38
CA LEU A 118 -4.87 18.35 -8.10
C LEU A 118 -4.23 19.12 -6.95
N ALA A 119 -2.92 19.34 -6.97
CA ALA A 119 -2.22 20.15 -5.97
C ALA A 119 -2.64 21.64 -6.05
N GLU A 120 -2.84 22.18 -7.25
CA GLU A 120 -3.39 23.53 -7.43
C GLU A 120 -4.82 23.64 -6.88
N ILE A 121 -5.68 22.66 -7.19
CA ILE A 121 -7.04 22.61 -6.65
C ILE A 121 -7.00 22.58 -5.10
N ASN A 122 -6.12 21.77 -4.52
CA ASN A 122 -5.96 21.68 -3.07
C ASN A 122 -5.58 23.03 -2.43
N LYS A 123 -4.74 23.83 -3.10
CA LYS A 123 -4.35 25.18 -2.64
C LYS A 123 -5.49 26.20 -2.72
N MET A 124 -6.46 26.00 -3.62
CA MET A 124 -7.62 26.88 -3.79
C MET A 124 -8.74 26.61 -2.78
N LEU A 125 -8.68 25.51 -2.03
CA LEU A 125 -9.69 25.18 -1.03
C LEU A 125 -9.70 26.26 0.07
N PRO A 126 -10.86 26.87 0.35
CA PRO A 126 -10.99 27.86 1.43
C PRO A 126 -10.93 27.14 2.79
N LEU A 127 -9.72 26.99 3.33
CA LEU A 127 -9.48 26.33 4.61
C LEU A 127 -9.45 27.36 5.75
N PRO A 128 -9.96 27.02 6.95
CA PRO A 128 -9.89 27.92 8.09
C PRO A 128 -8.42 28.30 8.40
N GLU A 129 -8.16 29.57 8.72
CA GLU A 129 -6.80 30.05 9.00
C GLU A 129 -6.10 29.27 10.12
N SER A 130 -6.86 28.73 11.08
CA SER A 130 -6.34 27.89 12.17
C SER A 130 -5.71 26.57 11.69
N TRP A 131 -6.09 26.06 10.51
CA TRP A 131 -5.58 24.80 9.96
C TRP A 131 -4.36 25.01 9.05
N GLN A 132 -4.13 26.24 8.57
CA GLN A 132 -3.03 26.53 7.65
C GLN A 132 -1.64 26.16 8.20
N PRO A 133 -1.29 26.44 9.48
CA PRO A 133 0.01 26.05 10.01
C PRO A 133 0.20 24.54 10.05
N LEU A 134 -0.83 23.80 10.46
CA LEU A 134 -0.80 22.33 10.53
C LEU A 134 -0.62 21.72 9.14
N LEU A 135 -1.37 22.21 8.14
CA LEU A 135 -1.30 21.69 6.78
C LEU A 135 0.07 21.97 6.14
N LYS A 136 0.64 23.16 6.34
CA LYS A 136 2.00 23.48 5.89
C LYS A 136 3.03 22.58 6.56
N GLN A 137 2.86 22.28 7.84
CA GLN A 137 3.74 21.35 8.55
C GLN A 137 3.64 19.92 7.98
N MET A 138 2.43 19.42 7.71
CA MET A 138 2.22 18.10 7.12
C MET A 138 2.80 18.01 5.69
N GLU A 139 2.65 19.08 4.90
CA GLU A 139 3.26 19.18 3.56
C GLU A 139 4.79 19.13 3.65
N GLN A 140 5.39 19.94 4.53
CA GLN A 140 6.84 19.95 4.73
C GLN A 140 7.37 18.60 5.23
N GLN A 141 6.70 17.97 6.18
CA GLN A 141 7.06 16.64 6.68
C GLN A 141 7.01 15.60 5.57
N THR A 142 5.99 15.65 4.73
CA THR A 142 5.85 14.72 3.59
C THR A 142 7.00 14.91 2.59
N ILE A 143 7.31 16.16 2.22
CA ILE A 143 8.43 16.48 1.32
C ILE A 143 9.77 16.01 1.91
N GLN A 144 10.00 16.26 3.20
CA GLN A 144 11.23 15.84 3.88
C GLN A 144 11.34 14.31 3.94
N ALA A 145 10.27 13.61 4.28
CA ALA A 145 10.23 12.15 4.27
C ALA A 145 10.53 11.58 2.88
N THR A 146 9.92 12.13 1.82
CA THR A 146 10.21 11.71 0.44
C THR A 146 11.67 11.97 0.07
N LYS A 147 12.23 13.14 0.41
CA LYS A 147 13.65 13.44 0.15
C LYS A 147 14.59 12.52 0.92
N ALA A 148 14.31 12.25 2.18
CA ALA A 148 15.08 11.33 3.02
C ALA A 148 15.08 9.90 2.43
N MET A 149 13.92 9.45 1.95
CA MET A 149 13.76 8.16 1.28
C MET A 149 14.55 8.06 -0.03
N LEU A 150 14.68 9.17 -0.76
CA LEU A 150 15.46 9.28 -2.00
C LEU A 150 16.95 9.61 -1.78
N HIS A 151 17.36 9.85 -0.54
CA HIS A 151 18.76 10.06 -0.21
C HIS A 151 19.48 8.72 -0.15
N MET A 152 20.45 8.55 -1.07
CA MET A 152 21.18 7.30 -1.27
C MET A 152 22.67 7.59 -1.39
N THR A 153 23.46 7.15 -0.40
CA THR A 153 24.92 7.44 -0.35
C THR A 153 25.79 6.33 -0.95
N SER A 154 25.23 5.14 -1.17
CA SER A 154 25.94 3.97 -1.68
C SER A 154 25.05 3.11 -2.59
N THR A 155 25.67 2.24 -3.40
CA THR A 155 24.95 1.28 -4.25
C THR A 155 24.06 0.33 -3.44
N ALA A 156 24.49 -0.06 -2.25
CA ALA A 156 23.69 -0.90 -1.36
C ALA A 156 22.44 -0.16 -0.86
N ASP A 157 22.59 1.11 -0.47
CA ASP A 157 21.47 1.96 -0.06
C ASP A 157 20.51 2.25 -1.21
N PHE A 158 21.03 2.39 -2.44
CA PHE A 158 20.20 2.46 -3.64
C PHE A 158 19.34 1.20 -3.83
N LEU A 159 19.95 0.02 -3.81
CA LEU A 159 19.22 -1.24 -3.97
C LEU A 159 18.17 -1.45 -2.86
N PHE A 160 18.52 -1.09 -1.63
CA PHE A 160 17.60 -1.17 -0.49
C PHE A 160 16.41 -0.21 -0.64
N SER A 161 16.66 1.02 -1.08
CA SER A 161 15.61 2.02 -1.31
C SER A 161 14.68 1.62 -2.45
N VAL A 162 15.23 1.08 -3.56
CA VAL A 162 14.43 0.52 -4.66
C VAL A 162 13.57 -0.64 -4.18
N LEU A 163 14.10 -1.50 -3.33
CA LEU A 163 13.34 -2.63 -2.77
C LEU A 163 12.17 -2.14 -1.92
N ILE A 164 12.39 -1.19 -1.01
CA ILE A 164 11.37 -0.72 -0.06
C ILE A 164 10.32 0.18 -0.70
N ILE A 165 10.73 1.04 -1.62
CA ILE A 165 9.86 2.09 -2.17
C ILE A 165 9.29 1.69 -3.54
N GLY A 166 10.02 0.89 -4.31
CA GLY A 166 9.60 0.46 -5.64
C GLY A 166 9.01 -0.95 -5.64
N VAL A 167 9.82 -1.94 -5.27
CA VAL A 167 9.46 -3.36 -5.46
C VAL A 167 8.41 -3.82 -4.47
N LEU A 168 8.61 -3.57 -3.18
CA LEU A 168 7.73 -4.03 -2.12
C LEU A 168 6.30 -3.46 -2.27
N PRO A 169 6.12 -2.15 -2.53
CA PRO A 169 4.79 -1.59 -2.79
C PRO A 169 4.20 -2.14 -4.08
N ALA A 170 4.96 -2.25 -5.18
CA ALA A 170 4.42 -2.78 -6.44
C ALA A 170 3.92 -4.23 -6.29
N LEU A 171 4.67 -5.10 -5.60
CA LEU A 171 4.24 -6.46 -5.31
C LEU A 171 3.03 -6.48 -4.37
N GLY A 172 3.09 -5.68 -3.30
CA GLY A 172 2.02 -5.62 -2.33
C GLY A 172 0.71 -5.09 -2.93
N GLU A 173 0.78 -4.05 -3.76
CA GLU A 173 -0.37 -3.49 -4.48
C GLU A 173 -0.97 -4.52 -5.43
N GLU A 174 -0.17 -5.25 -6.19
CA GLU A 174 -0.68 -6.34 -7.04
C GLU A 174 -1.43 -7.41 -6.20
N MET A 175 -0.87 -7.78 -5.03
CA MET A 175 -1.52 -8.74 -4.14
C MET A 175 -2.82 -8.20 -3.50
N PHE A 176 -2.81 -6.94 -3.09
CA PHE A 176 -3.93 -6.28 -2.44
C PHE A 176 -5.06 -6.01 -3.43
N PHE A 177 -4.74 -5.39 -4.56
CA PHE A 177 -5.70 -5.00 -5.58
C PHE A 177 -6.14 -6.19 -6.43
N ARG A 178 -5.23 -6.88 -7.12
CA ARG A 178 -5.62 -8.00 -8.00
C ARG A 178 -5.93 -9.27 -7.25
N GLY A 179 -5.15 -9.57 -6.22
CA GLY A 179 -5.32 -10.79 -5.43
C GLY A 179 -6.62 -10.80 -4.64
N VAL A 180 -7.05 -9.66 -4.08
CA VAL A 180 -8.24 -9.61 -3.20
C VAL A 180 -9.33 -8.68 -3.73
N LEU A 181 -9.05 -7.39 -3.90
CA LEU A 181 -10.11 -6.41 -4.23
C LEU A 181 -10.80 -6.71 -5.57
N GLN A 182 -10.03 -7.05 -6.61
CA GLN A 182 -10.58 -7.38 -7.93
C GLN A 182 -11.50 -8.60 -7.84
N CYS A 183 -11.11 -9.66 -7.12
CA CYS A 183 -11.96 -10.83 -6.91
C CYS A 183 -13.28 -10.48 -6.18
N ILE A 184 -13.24 -9.59 -5.20
CA ILE A 184 -14.43 -9.11 -4.49
C ILE A 184 -15.33 -8.30 -5.44
N PHE A 185 -14.76 -7.39 -6.23
CA PHE A 185 -15.52 -6.57 -7.18
C PHE A 185 -16.16 -7.38 -8.32
N ILE A 186 -15.45 -8.38 -8.86
CA ILE A 186 -15.98 -9.32 -9.86
C ILE A 186 -17.24 -10.03 -9.31
N ARG A 187 -17.17 -10.52 -8.06
CA ARG A 187 -18.33 -11.15 -7.41
C ARG A 187 -19.46 -10.17 -7.12
N TRP A 188 -19.13 -8.94 -6.73
CA TRP A 188 -20.13 -7.93 -6.42
C TRP A 188 -20.88 -7.47 -7.67
N THR A 189 -20.16 -7.20 -8.75
CA THR A 189 -20.73 -6.76 -10.03
C THR A 189 -21.31 -7.90 -10.87
N LYS A 190 -21.10 -9.16 -10.45
CA LYS A 190 -21.45 -10.39 -11.21
C LYS A 190 -20.88 -10.40 -12.63
N ASN A 191 -19.79 -9.68 -12.86
CA ASN A 191 -19.16 -9.56 -14.16
C ASN A 191 -17.95 -10.47 -14.20
N ILE A 192 -17.96 -11.48 -15.08
CA ILE A 192 -16.83 -12.38 -15.37
C ILE A 192 -16.21 -11.96 -16.69
#